data_AF-A0A428B822-F1
#
_entry.id   AF-A0A428B822-F1
#
_cell.length_a   1.000
_cell.length_b   1.000
_cell.length_c   1.000
_cell.angle_alpha   90.00
_cell.angle_beta   90.00
_cell.angle_gamma   90.00
#
_symmetry.space_group_name_H-M   'P 1'
#
loop_
_entity.id
_entity.type
_entity.pdbx_description
1 polymer ?
#
loop_
_entity_poly.entity_id
_entity_poly.type
_entity_poly.pdbx_seq_one_letter_code
_entity_poly.pdbx_strand_id
1 'polypeptide(L)'
;MDNFYLVLIDYVRTILFHPILKGIELSILILLWQLIGGFVLFGLTYLLKPIDKMFNVNTRYLVLSFGLLLGFFLPIFIATNDWNDDKTVITVFQRVFRSVAKLEMAFVTLTLVTLILGAGIIVPIYSITVAIFNFVIGIIPVLAGFAVLIPILFIGGFLSLVGAVAERL
;
A
#
# COMPACT_ATOMS: atom_id res chain seq x y z
N MET A 1 1.89 -25.12 -20.12
CA MET A 1 3.05 -24.62 -19.36
C MET A 1 3.38 -23.17 -19.75
N ASP A 2 3.32 -22.81 -21.03
CA ASP A 2 3.64 -21.45 -21.52
C ASP A 2 2.75 -20.32 -20.96
N ASN A 3 1.48 -20.60 -20.66
CA ASN A 3 0.57 -19.61 -20.08
C ASN A 3 0.95 -19.16 -18.66
N PHE A 4 1.54 -20.04 -17.85
CA PHE A 4 1.87 -19.68 -16.46
C PHE A 4 3.05 -18.71 -16.40
N TYR A 5 4.05 -18.91 -17.28
CA TYR A 5 5.18 -17.99 -17.43
C TYR A 5 4.76 -16.63 -17.95
N LEU A 6 3.85 -16.58 -18.93
CA LEU A 6 3.31 -15.31 -19.44
C LEU A 6 2.52 -14.57 -18.35
N VAL A 7 1.70 -15.27 -17.57
CA VAL A 7 0.99 -14.69 -16.42
C VAL A 7 1.96 -14.16 -15.36
N LEU A 8 3.04 -14.88 -15.07
CA LEU A 8 4.05 -14.46 -14.10
C LEU A 8 4.81 -13.22 -14.58
N ILE A 9 5.16 -13.17 -15.87
CA ILE A 9 5.82 -12.02 -16.49
C ILE A 9 4.90 -10.80 -16.46
N ASP A 10 3.63 -10.95 -16.83
CA ASP A 10 2.65 -9.85 -16.76
C ASP A 10 2.40 -9.39 -15.32
N TYR A 11 2.40 -10.31 -14.35
CA TYR A 11 2.28 -9.96 -12.94
C TYR A 11 3.49 -9.16 -12.45
N VAL A 12 4.71 -9.63 -12.73
CA VAL A 12 5.96 -8.91 -12.40
C VAL A 12 6.00 -7.56 -13.10
N ARG A 13 5.58 -7.49 -14.36
CA ARG A 13 5.45 -6.24 -15.13
C ARG A 13 4.48 -5.27 -14.44
N THR A 14 3.33 -5.76 -13.99
CA THR A 14 2.32 -4.95 -13.30
C THR A 14 2.84 -4.42 -11.96
N ILE A 15 3.62 -5.23 -11.22
CA ILE A 15 4.32 -4.79 -10.01
C ILE A 15 5.34 -3.69 -10.35
N LEU A 16 6.07 -3.82 -11.45
CA LEU A 16 7.10 -2.85 -11.85
C LEU A 16 6.50 -1.50 -12.27
N PHE A 17 5.37 -1.51 -12.99
CA PHE A 17 4.74 -0.29 -13.51
C PHE A 17 3.80 0.39 -12.50
N HIS A 18 3.22 -0.37 -11.56
CA HIS A 18 2.33 0.16 -10.54
C HIS A 18 2.71 -0.35 -9.13
N PRO A 19 3.97 -0.14 -8.70
CA PRO A 19 4.48 -0.72 -7.46
C PRO A 19 3.72 -0.22 -6.22
N ILE A 20 3.27 1.04 -6.27
CA ILE A 20 2.48 1.66 -5.20
C ILE A 20 1.09 1.02 -5.10
N LEU A 21 0.39 0.89 -6.23
CA LEU A 21 -0.97 0.34 -6.25
C LEU A 21 -0.98 -1.13 -5.82
N LYS A 22 -0.05 -1.93 -6.37
CA LYS A 22 0.09 -3.34 -6.00
C LYS A 22 0.58 -3.52 -4.56
N GLY A 23 1.44 -2.63 -4.07
CA GLY A 23 1.83 -2.60 -2.66
C GLY A 23 0.64 -2.33 -1.73
N ILE A 24 -0.27 -1.42 -2.11
CA ILE A 24 -1.50 -1.13 -1.35
C ILE A 24 -2.44 -2.34 -1.33
N GLU A 25 -2.71 -2.93 -2.49
CA GLU A 25 -3.57 -4.13 -2.60
C GLU A 25 -3.04 -5.28 -1.73
N LEU A 26 -1.73 -5.55 -1.80
CA LEU A 26 -1.08 -6.60 -1.03
C LEU A 26 -1.18 -6.33 0.48
N SER A 27 -0.97 -5.08 0.89
CA SER A 27 -1.05 -4.66 2.29
C SER A 27 -2.47 -4.85 2.85
N ILE A 28 -3.51 -4.50 2.07
CA ILE A 28 -4.91 -4.73 2.46
C ILE A 28 -5.18 -6.23 2.61
N LEU A 29 -4.69 -7.05 1.68
CA LEU A 29 -4.84 -8.50 1.72
C LEU A 29 -4.16 -9.12 2.95
N ILE A 30 -2.95 -8.65 3.29
CA ILE A 30 -2.23 -9.07 4.50
C ILE A 30 -3.04 -8.72 5.76
N LEU A 31 -3.59 -7.51 5.86
CA LEU A 31 -4.40 -7.09 7.01
C LEU A 31 -5.68 -7.92 7.15
N LEU A 32 -6.36 -8.19 6.03
CA LEU A 32 -7.56 -9.03 6.00
C LEU A 32 -7.24 -10.48 6.42
N TRP A 33 -6.09 -11.00 5.97
CA TRP A 33 -5.59 -12.32 6.35
C TRP A 33 -5.31 -12.42 7.86
N GLN A 34 -4.73 -11.37 8.47
CA GLN A 34 -4.53 -11.32 9.92
C GLN A 34 -5.86 -11.31 10.69
N LEU A 35 -6.88 -10.62 10.17
CA LEU A 35 -8.21 -10.55 10.77
C LEU A 35 -8.92 -11.90 10.73
N ILE A 36 -8.89 -12.59 9.58
CA ILE A 36 -9.40 -13.96 9.42
C ILE A 36 -8.66 -14.92 10.36
N GLY A 37 -7.33 -14.78 10.45
CA GLY A 37 -6.50 -15.59 11.36
C GLY A 37 -6.95 -15.52 12.82
N GLY A 38 -7.45 -14.36 13.26
CA GLY A 38 -8.00 -14.18 14.61
C GLY A 38 -9.20 -15.08 14.86
N PHE A 39 -10.17 -15.06 13.95
CA PHE A 39 -11.35 -15.93 14.02
C PHE A 39 -10.99 -17.41 13.96
N VAL A 40 -10.07 -17.78 13.07
CA VAL A 40 -9.64 -19.18 12.89
C VAL A 40 -8.96 -19.71 14.16
N LEU A 41 -8.02 -18.97 14.73
CA LEU A 41 -7.30 -19.41 15.93
C LEU A 41 -8.19 -19.43 17.18
N PHE A 42 -9.12 -18.48 17.30
CA PHE A 42 -10.12 -18.49 18.36
C PHE A 42 -11.04 -19.71 18.25
N GLY A 43 -11.57 -19.98 17.05
CA GLY A 43 -12.40 -21.16 16.77
C GLY A 43 -11.65 -22.47 17.04
N LEU A 44 -10.39 -22.57 16.60
CA LEU A 44 -9.56 -23.74 16.83
C LEU A 44 -9.30 -23.97 18.32
N THR A 45 -9.04 -22.91 19.08
CA THR A 45 -8.88 -22.97 20.53
C THR A 45 -10.15 -23.49 21.22
N TYR A 46 -11.31 -23.00 20.77
CA TYR A 46 -12.60 -23.45 21.31
C TYR A 46 -12.87 -24.93 21.01
N LEU A 47 -12.63 -25.36 19.77
CA LEU A 47 -12.83 -26.74 19.32
C LEU A 47 -11.88 -27.74 20.00
N LEU A 48 -10.66 -27.31 20.33
CA LEU A 48 -9.67 -28.15 21.00
C LEU A 48 -9.78 -28.16 22.53
N LYS A 49 -10.59 -27.26 23.12
CA LYS A 49 -10.83 -27.19 24.56
C LYS A 49 -11.40 -28.48 25.19
N PRO A 50 -12.31 -29.23 24.54
CA PRO A 50 -12.78 -30.53 25.04
C PRO A 50 -11.66 -31.57 25.06
N ILE A 51 -10.80 -31.58 24.03
CA ILE A 51 -9.66 -32.51 23.91
C ILE A 51 -8.63 -32.24 25.00
N ASP A 52 -8.34 -30.97 25.29
CA ASP A 52 -7.46 -30.55 26.39
C ASP A 52 -7.95 -31.15 27.73
N LYS A 53 -9.26 -31.09 27.99
CA LYS A 53 -9.87 -31.66 29.21
C LYS A 53 -9.91 -33.19 29.24
N MET A 54 -10.15 -33.83 28.10
CA MET A 54 -10.35 -35.27 28.02
C MET A 54 -9.03 -36.05 28.04
N PHE A 55 -7.97 -35.49 27.43
CA PHE A 55 -6.67 -36.16 27.29
C PHE A 55 -5.54 -35.50 28.10
N ASN A 56 -5.81 -34.39 28.79
CA ASN A 56 -4.81 -33.60 29.54
C ASN A 56 -3.60 -33.18 28.67
N VAL A 57 -3.86 -32.86 27.39
CA VAL A 57 -2.86 -32.47 26.39
C VAL A 57 -2.91 -30.97 26.15
N ASN A 58 -1.76 -30.30 26.17
CA ASN A 58 -1.69 -28.87 25.88
C ASN A 58 -1.85 -28.57 24.38
N THR A 59 -3.11 -28.53 23.93
CA THR A 59 -3.50 -28.24 22.54
C THR A 59 -3.15 -26.82 22.10
N ARG A 60 -2.78 -25.93 23.03
CA ARG A 60 -2.40 -24.53 22.73
C ARG A 60 -1.16 -24.44 21.87
N TYR A 61 -0.18 -25.35 22.01
CA TYR A 61 0.98 -25.38 21.12
C TYR A 61 0.60 -25.75 19.69
N LEU A 62 -0.40 -26.62 19.54
CA LEU A 62 -0.89 -27.04 18.24
C LEU A 62 -1.59 -25.86 17.55
N VAL A 63 -2.39 -25.09 18.30
CA VAL A 63 -3.00 -23.84 17.83
C VAL A 63 -1.94 -22.82 17.40
N LEU A 64 -0.92 -22.58 18.24
CA LEU A 64 0.14 -21.62 17.95
C LEU A 64 1.00 -22.03 16.74
N SER A 65 1.34 -23.32 16.64
CA SER A 65 2.11 -23.86 15.51
C SER A 65 1.32 -23.79 14.20
N PHE A 66 0.02 -24.09 14.27
CA PHE A 66 -0.89 -23.94 13.13
C PHE A 66 -1.00 -22.47 12.69
N GLY A 67 -1.14 -21.55 13.65
CA GLY A 67 -1.12 -20.12 13.37
C GLY A 67 0.17 -19.67 12.71
N LEU A 68 1.32 -20.19 13.14
CA LEU A 68 2.62 -19.85 12.57
C LEU A 68 2.75 -20.35 11.13
N LEU A 69 2.34 -21.59 10.85
CA LEU A 69 2.36 -22.16 9.50
C LEU A 69 1.49 -21.37 8.51
N LEU A 70 0.39 -20.79 8.99
CA LEU A 70 -0.53 -19.99 8.18
C LEU A 70 -0.20 -18.48 8.18
N GLY A 71 0.81 -18.06 8.93
CA GLY A 71 1.23 -16.65 9.00
C GLY A 71 0.26 -15.73 9.76
N PHE A 72 -0.43 -16.25 10.79
CA PHE A 72 -1.37 -15.49 11.64
C PHE A 72 -0.66 -14.80 12.82
N PHE A 73 0.26 -13.89 12.51
CA PHE A 73 1.16 -13.29 13.49
C PHE A 73 0.47 -12.38 14.51
N LEU A 74 -0.48 -11.54 14.09
CA LEU A 74 -1.24 -10.67 15.00
C LEU A 74 -2.08 -11.50 16.00
N PRO A 75 -2.87 -12.50 15.56
CA PRO A 75 -3.56 -13.42 16.45
C PRO A 75 -2.66 -14.17 17.44
N ILE A 76 -1.49 -14.66 16.99
CA ILE A 76 -0.51 -15.33 17.86
C ILE A 76 0.01 -14.34 18.92
N PHE A 77 0.32 -13.10 18.53
CA PHE A 77 0.76 -12.06 19.45
C PHE A 77 -0.29 -11.79 20.55
N ILE A 78 -1.56 -11.70 20.18
CA ILE A 78 -2.67 -11.50 21.13
C ILE A 78 -2.82 -12.73 22.03
N ALA A 79 -2.93 -13.93 21.45
CA ALA A 79 -3.13 -15.17 22.20
C ALA A 79 -2.00 -15.44 23.20
N THR A 80 -0.75 -15.18 22.81
CA THR A 80 0.40 -15.34 23.71
C THR A 80 0.45 -14.30 24.83
N ASN A 81 -0.19 -13.14 24.70
CA ASN A 81 -0.26 -12.12 25.75
C ASN A 81 -1.45 -12.32 26.70
N ASP A 82 -2.56 -12.88 26.22
CA ASP A 82 -3.80 -13.06 26.99
C ASP A 82 -3.79 -14.35 27.84
N TRP A 83 -2.99 -15.34 27.46
CA TRP A 83 -2.82 -16.57 28.24
C TRP A 83 -1.91 -16.35 29.46
N ASN A 84 -2.55 -16.05 30.59
CA ASN A 84 -1.91 -15.93 31.90
C ASN A 84 -1.37 -17.29 32.40
N ASP A 85 -0.16 -17.26 32.94
CA ASP A 85 0.70 -18.38 33.31
C ASP A 85 0.15 -19.14 34.54
N ASP A 86 -0.06 -20.46 34.40
CA ASP A 86 -0.27 -21.34 35.55
C ASP A 86 0.61 -22.61 35.52
N LYS A 87 1.55 -22.73 34.57
CA LYS A 87 2.51 -23.85 34.55
C LYS A 87 3.89 -23.40 34.06
N THR A 88 4.87 -23.48 34.96
CA THR A 88 6.27 -23.06 34.85
C THR A 88 7.05 -23.62 33.63
N VAL A 89 6.64 -24.76 33.06
CA VAL A 89 7.26 -25.37 31.85
C VAL A 89 6.80 -24.68 30.54
N ILE A 90 5.71 -23.92 30.58
CA ILE A 90 5.09 -23.28 29.40
C ILE A 90 5.88 -22.05 28.91
N THR A 91 6.75 -21.51 29.76
CA THR A 91 7.40 -20.21 29.59
C THR A 91 8.35 -20.12 28.40
N VAL A 92 9.11 -21.17 28.07
CA VAL A 92 10.14 -21.09 27.01
C VAL A 92 9.51 -21.07 25.62
N PHE A 93 8.62 -22.01 25.32
CA PHE A 93 7.95 -22.07 24.01
C PHE A 93 7.02 -20.88 23.79
N GLN A 94 6.26 -20.46 24.81
CA GLN A 94 5.42 -19.25 24.70
C GLN A 94 6.27 -18.00 24.45
N ARG A 95 7.47 -17.92 25.06
CA ARG A 95 8.41 -16.82 24.84
C ARG A 95 8.98 -16.84 23.42
N VAL A 96 9.26 -18.01 22.83
CA VAL A 96 9.69 -18.13 21.42
C VAL A 96 8.59 -17.65 20.48
N PHE A 97 7.36 -18.16 20.62
CA PHE A 97 6.24 -17.72 19.79
C PHE A 97 5.95 -16.23 19.95
N ARG A 98 6.08 -15.69 21.17
CA ARG A 98 5.91 -14.25 21.42
C ARG A 98 7.01 -13.42 20.77
N SER A 99 8.27 -13.87 20.77
CA SER A 99 9.38 -13.18 20.11
C SER A 99 9.22 -13.19 18.59
N VAL A 100 8.85 -14.33 18.01
CA VAL A 100 8.57 -14.45 16.56
C VAL A 100 7.39 -13.56 16.18
N ALA A 101 6.30 -13.60 16.96
CA ALA A 101 5.13 -12.77 16.70
C ALA A 101 5.42 -11.26 16.84
N LYS A 102 6.31 -10.84 17.76
CA LYS A 102 6.75 -9.44 17.87
C LYS A 102 7.53 -8.97 16.64
N LEU A 103 8.46 -9.81 16.15
CA LEU A 103 9.24 -9.50 14.95
C LEU A 103 8.31 -9.36 13.73
N GLU A 104 7.42 -10.31 13.55
CA GLU A 104 6.47 -10.33 12.44
C GLU A 104 5.43 -9.20 12.54
N MET A 105 4.99 -8.86 13.75
CA MET A 105 4.15 -7.67 13.98
C MET A 105 4.86 -6.36 13.61
N ALA A 106 6.18 -6.28 13.75
CA ALA A 106 6.94 -5.14 13.27
C ALA A 106 6.86 -5.04 11.73
N PHE A 107 6.90 -6.17 11.01
CA PHE A 107 6.71 -6.19 9.55
C PHE A 107 5.29 -5.82 9.12
N VAL A 108 4.25 -6.31 9.81
CA VAL A 108 2.86 -5.89 9.55
C VAL A 108 2.67 -4.40 9.82
N THR A 109 3.27 -3.88 10.88
CA THR A 109 3.22 -2.44 11.21
C THR A 109 3.98 -1.62 10.16
N LEU A 110 5.14 -2.10 9.71
CA LEU A 110 5.92 -1.44 8.68
C LEU A 110 5.15 -1.41 7.36
N THR A 111 4.39 -2.46 7.05
CA THR A 111 3.48 -2.54 5.89
C THR A 111 2.39 -1.47 5.96
N LEU A 112 1.76 -1.29 7.13
CA LEU A 112 0.81 -0.21 7.41
C LEU A 112 1.43 1.18 7.25
N VAL A 113 2.63 1.40 7.78
CA VAL A 113 3.37 2.66 7.64
C VAL A 113 3.69 2.95 6.18
N THR A 114 4.16 1.97 5.41
CA THR A 114 4.40 2.13 3.97
C THR A 114 3.12 2.40 3.20
N LEU A 115 1.98 1.83 3.60
CA LEU A 115 0.69 2.12 2.98
C LEU A 115 0.24 3.55 3.23
N ILE A 116 0.37 4.04 4.47
CA ILE A 116 0.01 5.42 4.83
C ILE A 116 0.94 6.43 4.14
N LEU A 117 2.25 6.19 4.15
CA LEU A 117 3.21 7.09 3.49
C LEU A 117 3.10 7.03 1.96
N GLY A 118 2.97 5.83 1.39
CA GLY A 118 2.83 5.62 -0.05
C GLY A 118 1.52 6.17 -0.58
N ALA A 119 0.39 5.59 -0.16
CA ALA A 119 -0.93 5.96 -0.63
C ALA A 119 -1.37 7.34 -0.15
N GLY A 120 -1.09 7.65 1.12
CA GLY A 120 -1.62 8.85 1.78
C GLY A 120 -0.79 10.11 1.55
N ILE A 121 0.50 10.01 1.21
CA ILE A 121 1.39 11.18 1.08
C ILE A 121 2.05 11.25 -0.29
N ILE A 122 2.71 10.17 -0.72
CA ILE A 122 3.49 10.17 -1.97
C ILE A 122 2.57 10.32 -3.20
N VAL A 123 1.45 9.60 -3.25
CA VAL A 123 0.49 9.68 -4.38
C VAL A 123 -0.09 11.09 -4.56
N PRO A 124 -0.62 11.76 -3.51
CA PRO A 124 -1.08 13.14 -3.63
C PRO A 124 -0.01 14.13 -4.11
N ILE A 125 1.21 14.04 -3.57
CA ILE A 125 2.32 14.93 -3.95
C ILE A 125 2.63 14.74 -5.44
N TYR A 126 2.80 13.48 -5.88
CA TYR A 126 3.05 13.17 -7.29
C TYR A 126 1.93 13.70 -8.20
N SER A 127 0.66 13.51 -7.80
CA SER A 127 -0.48 14.01 -8.55
C SER A 127 -0.49 15.54 -8.69
N ILE A 128 -0.16 16.26 -7.61
CA ILE A 128 -0.06 17.73 -7.65
C ILE A 128 1.08 18.17 -8.55
N THR A 129 2.25 17.52 -8.45
CA THR A 129 3.41 17.83 -9.28
C THR A 129 3.10 17.65 -10.77
N VAL A 130 2.53 16.51 -11.17
CA VAL A 130 2.15 16.24 -12.56
C VAL A 130 1.09 17.24 -13.07
N ALA A 131 0.11 17.60 -12.23
CA ALA A 131 -0.88 18.59 -12.60
C ALA A 131 -0.26 19.97 -12.88
N ILE A 132 0.70 20.41 -12.05
CA ILE A 132 1.44 21.65 -12.26
C ILE A 132 2.24 21.60 -13.57
N PHE A 133 2.96 20.51 -13.83
CA PHE A 133 3.71 20.37 -15.09
C PHE A 133 2.81 20.43 -16.32
N ASN A 134 1.68 19.72 -16.29
CA ASN A 134 0.71 19.74 -17.39
C ASN A 134 0.09 21.12 -17.60
N PHE A 135 -0.18 21.86 -16.51
CA PHE A 135 -0.67 23.24 -16.59
C PHE A 135 0.36 24.16 -17.25
N VAL A 136 1.63 24.08 -16.85
CA VAL A 136 2.72 24.88 -17.44
C VAL A 136 2.87 24.55 -18.93
N ILE A 137 2.93 23.27 -19.29
CA ILE A 137 3.01 22.82 -20.68
C ILE A 137 1.81 23.31 -21.51
N GLY A 138 0.61 23.32 -20.92
CA GLY A 138 -0.61 23.81 -21.59
C GLY A 138 -0.61 25.32 -21.87
N ILE A 139 0.07 26.12 -21.05
CA ILE A 139 0.10 27.58 -21.17
C ILE A 139 1.21 28.07 -22.12
N ILE A 140 2.33 27.35 -22.23
CA ILE A 140 3.46 27.73 -23.08
C ILE A 140 3.03 28.03 -24.54
N PRO A 141 2.21 27.21 -25.23
CA PRO A 141 1.75 27.49 -26.59
C PRO A 141 0.90 28.76 -26.69
N VAL A 142 0.07 29.03 -25.68
CA VAL A 142 -0.79 30.21 -25.63
C VAL A 142 0.07 31.47 -25.49
N LEU A 143 1.04 31.46 -24.57
CA LEU A 143 2.01 32.55 -24.41
C LEU A 143 2.86 32.76 -25.67
N ALA A 144 3.31 31.68 -26.31
CA ALA A 144 4.04 31.74 -27.57
C ALA A 144 3.16 32.35 -28.69
N GLY A 145 1.88 31.98 -28.75
CA GLY A 145 0.92 32.57 -29.69
C GLY A 145 0.74 34.08 -29.48
N PHE A 146 0.62 34.54 -28.23
CA PHE A 146 0.60 35.97 -27.91
C PHE A 146 1.90 36.68 -28.28
N ALA A 147 3.05 36.07 -28.03
CA ALA A 147 4.35 36.64 -28.37
C ALA A 147 4.51 36.87 -29.89
N VAL A 148 3.89 36.05 -30.73
CA VAL A 148 3.87 36.22 -32.19
C VAL A 148 2.81 37.21 -32.64
N LEU A 149 1.61 37.20 -32.04
CA LEU A 149 0.49 38.07 -32.44
C LEU A 149 0.73 39.55 -32.10
N ILE A 150 1.35 39.84 -30.96
CA ILE A 150 1.55 41.22 -30.48
C ILE A 150 2.37 42.06 -31.48
N PRO A 151 3.55 41.61 -31.97
CA PRO A 151 4.30 42.35 -32.99
C PRO A 151 3.53 42.57 -34.30
N ILE A 152 2.76 41.57 -34.73
CA ILE A 152 1.97 41.65 -35.97
C ILE A 152 0.89 42.72 -35.84
N LEU A 153 0.16 42.72 -34.72
CA LEU A 153 -0.85 43.72 -34.42
C LEU A 153 -0.23 45.12 -34.28
N PHE A 154 0.96 45.22 -33.69
CA PHE A 154 1.64 46.49 -33.49
C PHE A 154 2.14 47.09 -34.80
N ILE A 155 2.83 46.30 -35.63
CA ILE A 155 3.35 46.74 -36.95
C ILE A 155 2.20 46.96 -37.92
N GLY A 156 1.22 46.05 -37.98
CA GLY A 156 0.04 46.18 -38.83
C GLY A 156 -0.82 47.38 -38.44
N GLY A 157 -1.01 47.63 -37.14
CA GLY A 157 -1.69 48.81 -36.62
C GLY A 157 -0.94 50.10 -36.96
N PHE A 158 0.38 50.13 -36.84
CA PHE A 158 1.20 51.28 -37.21
C PHE A 158 1.09 51.58 -38.71
N LEU A 159 1.22 50.57 -39.58
CA LEU A 159 1.08 50.73 -41.02
C LEU A 159 -0.33 51.16 -41.44
N SER A 160 -1.37 50.65 -40.77
CA SER A 160 -2.75 51.11 -40.98
C SER A 160 -2.93 52.59 -40.66
N LEU A 161 -2.29 53.07 -39.59
CA LEU A 161 -2.35 54.47 -39.17
C LEU A 161 -1.62 55.38 -40.16
N VAL A 162 -0.44 54.93 -40.65
CA VAL A 162 0.31 55.63 -41.70
C VAL A 162 -0.49 55.71 -43.01
N GLY A 163 -1.13 54.62 -43.43
CA GLY A 163 -1.98 54.60 -44.64
C GLY A 163 -3.17 55.56 -44.53
N ALA A 164 -3.86 55.58 -43.39
CA ALA A 164 -4.99 56.47 -43.16
C ALA A 164 -4.59 57.97 -43.14
N VAL A 165 -3.36 58.28 -42.73
CA VAL A 165 -2.83 59.66 -42.79
C VAL A 165 -2.35 60.01 -44.20
N ALA A 166 -1.73 59.07 -44.91
CA ALA A 166 -1.24 59.27 -46.27
C ALA A 166 -2.38 59.47 -47.30
N GLU A 167 -3.55 58.87 -47.11
CA GLU A 167 -4.74 59.12 -47.95
C GLU A 167 -5.42 60.47 -47.69
N ARG A 168 -5.08 61.16 -46.60
CA ARG A 168 -5.64 62.46 -46.22
C ARG A 168 -4.78 63.67 -46.60
N LEU A 169 -3.56 63.45 -47.08
CA LEU A 169 -2.62 64.46 -47.59
C LEU A 169 -2.68 64.53 -49.12
#